data_AF-W7C3U7-F1
#
_entry.id   AF-W7C3U7-F1
#
_cell.length_a   1.000
_cell.length_b   1.000
_cell.length_c   1.000
_cell.angle_alpha   90.00
_cell.angle_beta   90.00
_cell.angle_gamma   90.00
#
_symmetry.space_group_name_H-M   'P 1'
#
loop_
_entity.id
_entity.type
_entity.pdbx_description
1 polymer ?
#
loop_
_entity_poly.entity_id
_entity_poly.type
_entity_poly.pdbx_seq_one_letter_code
_entity_poly.pdbx_strand_id
1 'polypeptide(L)'
;MLRTHKKNVADKIQNARFDDYDVDLVEVSSHAGSRPTHLDYQGRIYSRSSKSKKYPPLSSTSYGKIDGIVTGINCNHRLYVYIEGVSVQRYYPYNKKESIAKYKESQRQRLLERNIRKAKHQFSMLQSMKVDENYLKDARRKITYRQAQMRQFINQTGRTRRYNREQIVET
;
A
#
# COMPACT_ATOMS: atom_id res chain seq x y z
N MET A 1 7.91 4.39 -7.53
CA MET A 1 6.94 5.31 -8.15
C MET A 1 5.96 4.60 -9.08
N LEU A 2 6.38 3.60 -9.87
CA LEU A 2 5.53 2.92 -10.87
C LEU A 2 4.16 2.42 -10.34
N ARG A 3 4.10 1.78 -9.16
CA ARG A 3 2.85 1.22 -8.64
C ARG A 3 1.78 2.29 -8.35
N THR A 4 2.14 3.33 -7.61
CA THR A 4 1.20 4.42 -7.27
C THR A 4 0.75 5.14 -8.53
N HIS A 5 1.66 5.39 -9.46
CA HIS A 5 1.32 6.01 -10.74
C HIS A 5 0.34 5.15 -11.56
N LYS A 6 0.64 3.85 -11.75
CA LYS A 6 -0.26 2.89 -12.42
C LYS A 6 -1.66 2.88 -11.79
N LYS A 7 -1.73 2.87 -10.45
CA LYS A 7 -2.99 2.92 -9.72
C LYS A 7 -3.74 4.22 -9.97
N ASN A 8 -3.08 5.37 -9.88
CA ASN A 8 -3.72 6.66 -10.11
C ASN A 8 -4.25 6.80 -11.54
N VAL A 9 -3.54 6.25 -12.54
CA VAL A 9 -4.03 6.20 -13.92
C VAL A 9 -5.27 5.31 -14.03
N ALA A 10 -5.25 4.12 -13.45
CA ALA A 10 -6.42 3.23 -13.42
C ALA A 10 -7.63 3.88 -12.71
N ASP A 11 -7.40 4.53 -11.57
CA ASP A 11 -8.45 5.21 -10.80
C ASP A 11 -9.03 6.39 -11.61
N LYS A 12 -8.22 7.12 -12.39
CA LYS A 12 -8.71 8.20 -13.29
C LYS A 12 -9.59 7.66 -14.41
N ILE A 13 -9.15 6.59 -15.09
CA ILE A 13 -9.94 5.95 -16.14
C ILE A 13 -11.27 5.44 -15.57
N GLN A 14 -11.23 4.82 -14.39
CA GLN A 14 -12.44 4.32 -13.74
C GLN A 14 -13.42 5.45 -13.39
N ASN A 15 -12.93 6.57 -12.86
CA ASN A 15 -13.78 7.73 -12.58
C ASN A 15 -14.42 8.30 -13.85
N ALA A 16 -13.67 8.41 -14.96
CA ALA A 16 -14.24 8.84 -16.23
C ALA A 16 -15.38 7.92 -16.70
N ARG A 17 -15.23 6.59 -16.52
CA ARG A 17 -16.33 5.65 -16.81
C ARG A 17 -17.52 5.81 -15.88
N PHE A 18 -17.30 6.15 -14.61
CA PHE A 18 -18.41 6.45 -13.73
C PHE A 18 -19.18 7.69 -14.18
N ASP A 19 -18.50 8.67 -14.78
CA ASP A 19 -19.12 9.87 -15.35
C ASP A 19 -19.89 9.53 -16.64
N ASP A 20 -19.32 8.73 -17.54
CA ASP A 20 -19.98 8.29 -18.79
C ASP A 20 -21.31 7.55 -18.55
N TYR A 21 -21.45 6.88 -17.41
CA TYR A 21 -22.63 6.08 -17.04
C TYR A 21 -23.47 6.71 -15.92
N ASP A 22 -23.24 7.98 -15.59
CA ASP A 22 -23.95 8.70 -14.52
C ASP A 22 -23.98 7.95 -13.16
N VAL A 23 -22.90 7.23 -12.86
CA VAL A 23 -22.76 6.47 -11.61
C VAL A 23 -22.38 7.43 -10.47
N ASP A 24 -23.33 7.71 -9.59
CA ASP A 24 -23.10 8.51 -8.38
C ASP A 24 -22.61 7.69 -7.19
N LEU A 25 -23.11 6.46 -7.03
CA LEU A 25 -22.83 5.66 -5.84
C LEU A 25 -21.64 4.72 -6.07
N VAL A 26 -20.72 4.72 -5.11
CA VAL A 26 -19.54 3.86 -5.13
C VAL A 26 -19.35 3.13 -3.81
N GLU A 27 -19.00 1.87 -3.91
CA GLU A 27 -18.57 1.06 -2.78
C GLU A 27 -17.05 1.13 -2.64
N VAL A 28 -16.56 1.51 -1.47
CA VAL A 28 -15.13 1.49 -1.16
C VAL A 28 -14.77 0.08 -0.68
N SER A 29 -13.86 -0.57 -1.41
CA SER A 29 -13.31 -1.88 -1.02
C SER A 29 -12.78 -1.86 0.42
N SER A 30 -12.79 -2.99 1.12
CA SER A 30 -12.15 -3.13 2.42
C SER A 30 -11.08 -4.22 2.41
N HIS A 31 -10.06 -4.04 3.25
CA HIS A 31 -9.05 -5.07 3.50
C HIS A 31 -8.42 -4.92 4.89
N ALA A 32 -7.99 -6.04 5.45
CA ALA A 32 -7.19 -6.03 6.67
C ALA A 32 -5.85 -5.30 6.46
N GLY A 33 -5.34 -4.63 7.50
CA GLY A 33 -4.06 -3.92 7.41
C GLY A 33 -4.09 -2.64 6.59
N SER A 34 -5.29 -2.07 6.36
CA SER A 34 -5.43 -0.71 5.84
C SER A 34 -4.82 0.33 6.79
N ARG A 35 -4.54 1.53 6.27
CA ARG A 35 -4.01 2.62 7.09
C ARG A 35 -5.01 2.94 8.20
N PRO A 36 -4.58 3.23 9.45
CA PRO A 36 -5.52 3.53 10.54
C PRO A 36 -6.55 4.62 10.20
N THR A 37 -6.13 5.65 9.46
CA THR A 37 -7.01 6.74 8.99
C THR A 37 -8.05 6.31 7.95
N HIS A 38 -7.95 5.12 7.37
CA HIS A 38 -8.88 4.58 6.37
C HIS A 38 -9.89 3.60 6.96
N LEU A 39 -9.67 3.14 8.19
CA LEU A 39 -10.48 2.07 8.81
C LEU A 39 -11.95 2.45 8.91
N ASP A 40 -12.23 3.73 9.19
CA ASP A 40 -13.59 4.23 9.35
C ASP A 40 -14.31 4.47 8.02
N TYR A 41 -13.56 4.48 6.90
CA TYR A 41 -14.11 4.78 5.58
C TYR A 41 -14.23 3.56 4.67
N GLN A 42 -13.44 2.51 4.89
CA GLN A 42 -13.50 1.31 4.04
C GLN A 42 -14.77 0.47 4.27
N GLY A 43 -15.22 -0.27 3.25
CA GLY A 43 -16.35 -1.19 3.36
C GLY A 43 -17.68 -0.46 3.53
N ARG A 44 -17.84 0.67 2.84
CA ARG A 44 -19.01 1.54 2.90
C ARG A 44 -19.32 2.08 1.51
N ILE A 45 -20.57 2.49 1.33
CA ILE A 45 -21.07 3.09 0.10
C ILE A 45 -21.09 4.62 0.28
N TYR A 46 -20.66 5.34 -0.75
CA TYR A 46 -20.58 6.80 -0.77
C TYR A 46 -21.19 7.36 -2.05
N SER A 47 -21.73 8.59 -1.95
CA SER A 47 -22.12 9.41 -3.10
C SER A 47 -20.94 10.24 -3.58
N ARG A 48 -20.61 10.17 -4.87
CA ARG A 48 -19.53 10.95 -5.49
C ARG A 48 -19.90 12.44 -5.59
N SER A 49 -21.13 12.73 -5.99
CA SER A 49 -21.67 14.09 -6.16
C SER A 49 -21.98 14.79 -4.84
N SER A 50 -22.02 14.06 -3.73
CA SER A 50 -22.44 14.56 -2.41
C SER A 50 -23.92 14.98 -2.32
N LYS A 51 -24.74 14.61 -3.32
CA LYS A 51 -26.16 14.98 -3.37
C LYS A 51 -27.10 13.95 -2.72
N SER A 52 -26.61 12.75 -2.46
CA SER A 52 -27.43 11.71 -1.82
C SER A 52 -27.79 12.09 -0.38
N LYS A 53 -29.08 11.96 -0.03
CA LYS A 53 -29.55 12.06 1.35
C LYS A 53 -29.32 10.77 2.15
N LYS A 54 -29.15 9.63 1.46
CA LYS A 54 -29.04 8.29 2.05
C LYS A 54 -27.59 7.87 2.27
N TYR A 55 -26.70 8.23 1.35
CA TYR A 55 -25.29 7.84 1.40
C TYR A 55 -24.40 9.03 1.71
N PRO A 56 -23.39 8.87 2.59
CA PRO A 56 -22.45 9.95 2.90
C PRO A 56 -21.67 10.38 1.66
N PRO A 57 -21.22 11.64 1.60
CA PRO A 57 -20.44 12.11 0.47
C PRO A 57 -19.03 11.51 0.50
N LEU A 58 -18.50 11.10 -0.66
CA LEU A 58 -17.13 10.57 -0.78
C LEU A 58 -16.09 11.60 -0.33
N SER A 59 -16.38 12.89 -0.51
CA SER A 59 -15.57 14.03 -0.06
C SER A 59 -15.43 14.14 1.47
N SER A 60 -16.32 13.52 2.26
CA SER A 60 -16.17 13.44 3.72
C SER A 60 -15.06 12.49 4.17
N THR A 61 -14.55 11.67 3.26
CA THR A 61 -13.41 10.81 3.50
C THR A 61 -12.10 11.56 3.24
N SER A 62 -10.98 10.83 3.21
CA SER A 62 -9.69 11.37 2.77
C SER A 62 -9.46 11.27 1.26
N TYR A 63 -10.47 10.91 0.46
CA TYR A 63 -10.36 10.76 -1.00
C TYR A 63 -9.73 12.00 -1.67
N GLY A 64 -8.88 11.77 -2.68
CA GLY A 64 -8.16 12.83 -3.40
C GLY A 64 -6.91 13.36 -2.69
N LYS A 65 -6.72 13.08 -1.40
CA LYS A 65 -5.51 13.50 -0.65
C LYS A 65 -4.33 12.57 -0.92
N ILE A 66 -3.11 13.08 -0.70
CA ILE A 66 -1.85 12.33 -0.88
C ILE A 66 -1.80 11.07 -0.01
N ASP A 67 -2.36 11.13 1.19
CA ASP A 67 -2.51 10.00 2.10
C ASP A 67 -3.93 9.42 2.13
N GLY A 68 -4.73 9.82 1.13
CA GLY A 68 -6.15 9.57 1.03
C GLY A 68 -6.56 8.12 0.84
N ILE A 69 -7.81 7.82 1.18
CA ILE A 69 -8.43 6.56 0.78
C ILE A 69 -8.56 6.52 -0.75
N VAL A 70 -8.35 5.33 -1.32
CA VAL A 70 -8.27 5.07 -2.77
C VAL A 70 -7.06 5.72 -3.46
N THR A 71 -6.92 7.04 -3.47
CA THR A 71 -5.90 7.76 -4.26
C THR A 71 -4.54 7.90 -3.55
N GLY A 72 -4.46 7.53 -2.27
CA GLY A 72 -3.29 7.81 -1.45
C GLY A 72 -2.08 6.93 -1.74
N ILE A 73 -0.91 7.44 -1.38
CA ILE A 73 0.37 6.74 -1.52
C ILE A 73 0.33 5.44 -0.72
N ASN A 74 0.67 4.37 -1.43
CA ASN A 74 0.71 3.01 -0.92
C ASN A 74 -0.63 2.43 -0.42
N CYS A 75 -1.75 3.06 -0.77
CA CYS A 75 -3.09 2.57 -0.57
C CYS A 75 -3.42 1.43 -1.55
N ASN A 76 -4.23 0.45 -1.12
CA ASN A 76 -4.71 -0.62 -2.00
C ASN A 76 -6.23 -0.57 -2.22
N HIS A 77 -6.94 0.38 -1.60
CA HIS A 77 -8.38 0.51 -1.77
C HIS A 77 -8.76 0.85 -3.21
N ARG A 78 -9.91 0.36 -3.63
CA ARG A 78 -10.53 0.60 -4.94
C ARG A 78 -11.97 1.06 -4.73
N LEU A 79 -12.49 1.78 -5.72
CA LEU A 79 -13.92 2.05 -5.83
C LEU A 79 -14.55 0.99 -6.72
N TYR A 80 -15.77 0.60 -6.39
CA TYR A 80 -16.62 -0.22 -7.24
C TYR A 80 -17.94 0.50 -7.45
N VAL A 81 -18.54 0.30 -8.62
CA VAL A 81 -19.89 0.80 -8.91
C VAL A 81 -20.86 0.20 -7.91
N TYR A 82 -21.78 1.03 -7.40
CA TYR A 82 -22.93 0.57 -6.65
C TYR A 82 -24.20 1.13 -7.30
N ILE A 83 -25.12 0.27 -7.71
CA ILE A 83 -26.42 0.65 -8.27
C ILE A 83 -27.46 0.24 -7.24
N GLU A 84 -28.19 1.20 -6.69
CA GLU A 84 -29.22 0.92 -5.69
C GLU A 84 -30.32 0.02 -6.27
N GLY A 85 -30.72 -1.01 -5.52
CA GLY A 85 -31.70 -2.00 -5.96
C GLY A 85 -31.15 -3.10 -6.88
N VAL A 86 -29.92 -2.96 -7.39
CA VAL A 86 -29.28 -3.96 -8.27
C VAL A 86 -28.02 -4.54 -7.64
N SER A 87 -27.15 -3.68 -7.10
CA SER A 87 -25.92 -4.09 -6.43
C SER A 87 -26.18 -4.56 -5.01
N VAL A 88 -25.40 -5.54 -4.58
CA VAL A 88 -25.32 -5.98 -3.19
C VAL A 88 -23.96 -5.54 -2.64
N GLN A 89 -23.95 -4.94 -1.44
CA GLN A 89 -22.71 -4.56 -0.76
C GLN A 89 -21.85 -5.81 -0.52
N ARG A 90 -20.58 -5.75 -0.93
CA ARG A 90 -19.63 -6.89 -0.83
C ARG A 90 -18.55 -6.67 0.22
N TYR A 91 -18.30 -5.44 0.61
CA TYR A 91 -17.21 -5.05 1.49
C TYR A 91 -17.74 -4.46 2.77
N TYR A 92 -17.17 -4.91 3.89
CA TYR A 92 -17.54 -4.48 5.23
C TYR A 92 -16.30 -4.06 6.03
N PRO A 93 -16.46 -3.21 7.07
CA PRO A 93 -15.36 -2.80 7.91
C PRO A 93 -14.65 -3.98 8.58
N TYR A 94 -13.32 -3.96 8.61
CA TYR A 94 -12.52 -4.93 9.35
C TYR A 94 -12.36 -4.53 10.81
N ASN A 95 -12.05 -5.52 11.67
CA ASN A 95 -11.66 -5.26 13.05
C ASN A 95 -10.49 -4.25 13.09
N LYS A 96 -10.69 -3.14 13.82
CA LYS A 96 -9.72 -2.03 13.87
C LYS A 96 -8.41 -2.47 14.52
N LYS A 97 -8.48 -3.18 15.65
CA LYS A 97 -7.29 -3.60 16.43
C LYS A 97 -6.40 -4.52 15.60
N GLU A 98 -6.98 -5.53 14.96
CA GLU A 98 -6.25 -6.45 14.10
C GLU A 98 -5.68 -5.76 12.87
N SER A 99 -6.44 -4.86 12.24
CA SER A 99 -5.97 -4.12 11.08
C SER A 99 -4.81 -3.19 11.42
N ILE A 100 -4.85 -2.52 12.58
CA ILE A 100 -3.75 -1.67 13.05
C ILE A 100 -2.49 -2.52 13.29
N ALA A 101 -2.62 -3.70 13.89
CA ALA A 101 -1.49 -4.61 14.09
C ALA A 101 -0.86 -5.03 12.75
N LYS A 102 -1.68 -5.53 11.80
CA LYS A 102 -1.23 -5.90 10.45
C LYS A 102 -0.60 -4.73 9.68
N TYR A 103 -1.11 -3.51 9.88
CA TYR A 103 -0.52 -2.31 9.30
C TYR A 103 0.86 -2.02 9.88
N LYS A 104 1.02 -2.08 11.20
CA LYS A 104 2.32 -1.86 11.88
C LYS A 104 3.37 -2.87 11.41
N GLU A 105 2.99 -4.15 11.31
CA GLU A 105 3.89 -5.18 10.77
C GLU A 105 4.29 -4.89 9.32
N SER A 106 3.36 -4.44 8.48
CA SER A 106 3.64 -4.04 7.11
C SER A 106 4.64 -2.88 7.05
N GLN A 107 4.52 -1.89 7.94
CA GLN A 107 5.50 -0.80 8.04
C GLN A 107 6.87 -1.29 8.51
N ARG A 108 6.92 -2.21 9.49
CA ARG A 108 8.17 -2.83 9.95
C ARG A 108 8.85 -3.63 8.85
N GLN A 109 8.11 -4.44 8.09
CA GLN A 109 8.63 -5.15 6.93
C GLN A 109 9.24 -4.19 5.91
N ARG A 110 8.55 -3.09 5.59
CA ARG A 110 9.03 -2.06 4.66
C ARG A 110 10.33 -1.42 5.12
N LEU A 111 10.51 -1.21 6.43
CA LEU A 111 11.75 -0.70 6.99
C LEU A 111 12.89 -1.69 6.79
N LEU A 112 12.67 -2.97 7.09
CA LEU A 112 13.66 -4.03 6.89
C LEU A 112 14.06 -4.18 5.41
N GLU A 113 13.09 -4.16 4.49
CA GLU A 113 13.34 -4.16 3.04
C GLU A 113 14.24 -2.98 2.62
N ARG A 114 13.95 -1.76 3.09
CA ARG A 114 14.78 -0.57 2.81
C ARG A 114 16.19 -0.72 3.37
N ASN A 115 16.34 -1.26 4.57
CA ASN A 115 17.64 -1.47 5.20
C ASN A 115 18.50 -2.48 4.42
N ILE A 116 17.90 -3.57 3.93
CA ILE A 116 18.57 -4.54 3.05
C ILE A 116 19.01 -3.85 1.76
N ARG A 117 18.12 -3.10 1.11
CA ARG A 117 18.44 -2.39 -0.13
C ARG A 117 19.57 -1.36 0.07
N LYS A 118 19.54 -0.61 1.17
CA LYS A 118 20.61 0.35 1.53
C LYS A 118 21.95 -0.36 1.73
N ALA A 119 21.96 -1.52 2.39
CA ALA A 119 23.18 -2.31 2.57
C ALA A 119 23.72 -2.84 1.24
N LYS A 120 22.85 -3.30 0.33
CA LYS A 120 23.25 -3.73 -1.03
C LYS A 120 23.79 -2.59 -1.88
N HIS A 121 23.15 -1.42 -1.84
CA HIS A 121 23.69 -0.22 -2.51
C HIS A 121 25.06 0.16 -1.97
N GLN A 122 25.25 0.15 -0.65
CA GLN A 122 26.55 0.44 -0.05
C GLN A 122 27.61 -0.56 -0.52
N PHE A 123 27.29 -1.85 -0.57
CA PHE A 123 28.20 -2.87 -1.10
C PHE A 123 28.57 -2.61 -2.56
N SER A 124 27.58 -2.33 -3.41
CA SER A 124 27.78 -2.02 -4.83
C SER A 124 28.67 -0.77 -5.01
N MET A 125 28.46 0.29 -4.24
CA MET A 125 29.32 1.48 -4.28
C MET A 125 30.78 1.18 -3.90
N LEU A 126 31.00 0.44 -2.82
CA LEU A 126 32.35 0.06 -2.38
C LEU A 126 33.05 -0.80 -3.44
N GLN A 127 32.30 -1.70 -4.08
CA GLN A 127 32.81 -2.53 -5.17
C GLN A 127 33.25 -1.67 -6.37
N SER A 128 32.44 -0.68 -6.77
CA SER A 128 32.79 0.24 -7.85
C SER A 128 34.00 1.12 -7.53
N MET A 129 34.19 1.49 -6.26
CA MET A 129 35.33 2.27 -5.79
C MET A 129 36.63 1.45 -5.65
N LYS A 130 36.58 0.12 -5.87
CA LYS A 130 37.74 -0.79 -5.73
C LYS A 130 38.44 -0.66 -4.36
N VAL A 131 37.66 -0.49 -3.29
CA VAL A 131 38.20 -0.45 -1.93
C VAL A 131 38.79 -1.81 -1.51
N ASP A 132 39.56 -1.82 -0.42
CA ASP A 132 40.15 -3.05 0.11
C ASP A 132 39.10 -4.13 0.41
N GLU A 133 39.51 -5.39 0.24
CA GLU A 133 38.64 -6.55 0.40
C GLU A 133 37.99 -6.64 1.80
N ASN A 134 38.67 -6.11 2.83
CA ASN A 134 38.14 -6.07 4.19
C ASN A 134 36.85 -5.24 4.29
N TYR A 135 36.77 -4.09 3.61
CA TYR A 135 35.55 -3.28 3.57
C TYR A 135 34.41 -3.97 2.80
N LEU A 136 34.74 -4.73 1.75
CA LEU A 136 33.76 -5.52 1.01
C LEU A 136 33.21 -6.68 1.86
N LYS A 137 34.07 -7.35 2.64
CA LYS A 137 33.67 -8.39 3.61
C LYS A 137 32.69 -7.82 4.65
N ASP A 138 32.98 -6.64 5.20
CA ASP A 138 32.11 -5.96 6.16
C ASP A 138 30.74 -5.62 5.59
N ALA A 139 30.72 -5.05 4.39
CA ALA A 139 29.48 -4.71 3.70
C ALA A 139 28.64 -5.97 3.38
N ARG A 140 29.29 -7.09 2.99
CA ARG A 140 28.62 -8.37 2.78
C ARG A 140 28.03 -8.93 4.08
N ARG A 141 28.78 -8.91 5.19
CA ARG A 141 28.29 -9.29 6.53
C ARG A 141 27.05 -8.48 6.93
N LYS A 142 27.08 -7.16 6.67
CA LYS A 142 25.94 -6.27 6.92
C LYS A 142 24.70 -6.67 6.12
N ILE A 143 24.83 -7.04 4.84
CA ILE A 143 23.71 -7.55 4.04
C ILE A 143 23.13 -8.81 4.66
N THR A 144 23.97 -9.80 4.96
CA THR A 144 23.56 -11.08 5.56
C THR A 144 22.82 -10.86 6.88
N TYR A 145 23.34 -9.98 7.74
CA TYR A 145 22.70 -9.60 8.99
C TYR A 145 21.31 -9.00 8.77
N ARG A 146 21.16 -8.03 7.87
CA ARG A 146 19.83 -7.42 7.58
C ARG A 146 18.85 -8.44 6.99
N GLN A 147 19.32 -9.36 6.17
CA GLN A 147 18.49 -10.45 5.64
C GLN A 147 18.08 -11.43 6.74
N ALA A 148 18.94 -11.71 7.73
CA ALA A 148 18.59 -12.51 8.88
C ALA A 148 17.48 -11.84 9.73
N GLN A 149 17.58 -10.54 9.97
CA GLN A 149 16.52 -9.77 10.65
C GLN A 149 15.18 -9.86 9.89
N MET A 150 15.21 -9.81 8.56
CA MET A 150 14.01 -10.02 7.75
C MET A 150 13.45 -11.43 7.92
N ARG A 151 14.28 -12.48 7.81
CA ARG A 151 13.84 -13.87 8.00
C ARG A 151 13.20 -14.08 9.38
N GLN A 152 13.84 -13.58 10.44
CA GLN A 152 13.30 -13.65 11.79
C GLN A 152 11.94 -12.95 11.90
N PHE A 153 11.83 -11.73 11.36
CA PHE A 153 10.57 -10.98 11.38
C PHE A 153 9.44 -11.68 10.60
N ILE A 154 9.76 -12.28 9.46
CA ILE A 154 8.81 -13.06 8.67
C ILE A 154 8.36 -14.31 9.45
N ASN A 155 9.28 -15.06 10.05
CA ASN A 155 8.96 -16.23 10.86
C ASN A 155 8.06 -15.88 12.06
N GLN A 156 8.29 -14.73 12.69
CA GLN A 156 7.48 -14.26 13.83
C GLN A 156 6.07 -13.81 13.43
N THR A 157 5.89 -13.26 12.24
CA THR A 157 4.63 -12.62 11.82
C THR A 157 3.83 -13.41 10.79
N GLY A 158 4.41 -14.47 10.21
CA GLY A 158 3.80 -15.24 9.12
C GLY A 158 3.66 -14.47 7.80
N ARG A 159 4.28 -13.29 7.68
CA ARG A 159 4.13 -12.42 6.50
C ARG A 159 4.92 -12.96 5.31
N THR A 160 4.47 -12.67 4.10
CA THR A 160 5.23 -13.04 2.89
C THR A 160 6.41 -12.08 2.68
N ARG A 161 7.63 -12.63 2.57
CA ARG A 161 8.82 -11.87 2.17
C ARG A 161 8.70 -11.38 0.73
N ARG A 162 9.17 -10.16 0.43
CA ARG A 162 9.10 -9.56 -0.90
C ARG A 162 10.49 -9.26 -1.45
N TYR A 163 11.11 -10.26 -2.07
CA TYR A 163 12.48 -10.18 -2.58
C TYR A 163 12.71 -9.07 -3.61
N ASN A 164 11.73 -8.82 -4.48
CA ASN A 164 11.76 -7.72 -5.45
C ASN A 164 11.92 -6.33 -4.80
N ARG A 165 11.49 -6.17 -3.54
CA ARG A 165 11.66 -4.93 -2.79
C ARG A 165 13.03 -4.83 -2.12
N GLU A 166 13.84 -5.87 -2.14
CA GLU A 166 15.19 -5.88 -1.59
C GLU A 166 16.25 -5.78 -2.68
N GLN A 167 15.88 -5.77 -3.96
CA GLN A 167 16.80 -5.66 -5.09
C GLN A 167 17.23 -4.21 -5.32
N ILE A 168 18.45 -4.06 -5.84
CA ILE A 168 18.98 -2.83 -6.42
C ILE A 168 18.95 -2.99 -7.94
N VAL A 169 18.77 -1.91 -8.67
CA VAL A 169 18.95 -1.90 -10.13
C VAL A 169 20.43 -1.62 -10.35
N GLU A 170 21.11 -2.48 -11.08
CA GLU A 170 22.47 -2.21 -11.56
C GLU A 170 22.36 -1.14 -12.64
N THR A 171 23.04 -0.02 -12.43
CA THR A 171 23.19 1.09 -13.38
C THR A 171 24.60 1.09 -13.92
#